data_AF-A0A7Z9LCG7-F1
#
_entry.id   AF-A0A7Z9LCG7-F1
#
_cell.length_a   1.000
_cell.length_b   1.000
_cell.length_c   1.000
_cell.angle_alpha   90.00
_cell.angle_beta   90.00
_cell.angle_gamma   90.00
#
_symmetry.space_group_name_H-M   'P 1'
#
loop_
_entity.id
_entity.type
_entity.pdbx_description
1 polymer ?
#
loop_
_entity_poly.entity_id
_entity_poly.type
_entity_poly.pdbx_seq_one_letter_code
_entity_poly.pdbx_strand_id
1 'polypeptide(L)'
;MSMRSGGRSMRRGEVGSSNWVTLPMSCCETSTPEGKLITIEAEEKHATFAREAFDRLGERRIEVREGKGLDLLPGLVAELGKGSTDLLFIDAIKTEYPGYYSAARPLARSGGIVVADNVLGTGSFWIDAPQGSSDNRDAIDRFNRMVAADPDFESMIVPVRQGILVARRR
;
A
#
# COMPACT_ATOMS: atom_id res chain seq x y z
N MET A 1 10.90 -24.27 -40.57
CA MET A 1 9.69 -24.05 -39.74
C MET A 1 9.64 -25.15 -38.69
N SER A 2 10.05 -24.87 -37.45
CA SER A 2 9.74 -25.68 -36.27
C SER A 2 10.09 -24.85 -35.04
N MET A 3 9.04 -24.35 -34.37
CA MET A 3 9.12 -23.52 -33.17
C MET A 3 9.37 -24.42 -31.95
N ARG A 4 10.42 -24.12 -31.18
CA ARG A 4 10.62 -24.67 -29.83
C ARG A 4 9.70 -23.93 -28.85
N SER A 5 8.72 -24.63 -28.28
CA SER A 5 7.92 -24.17 -27.15
C SER A 5 8.72 -24.31 -25.86
N GLY A 6 9.43 -23.25 -25.47
CA GLY A 6 10.06 -23.13 -24.14
C GLY A 6 9.06 -22.58 -23.14
N GLY A 7 8.30 -23.45 -22.47
CA GLY A 7 7.49 -23.07 -21.31
C GLY A 7 8.39 -22.66 -20.15
N ARG A 8 8.50 -21.35 -19.89
CA ARG A 8 9.15 -20.86 -18.66
C ARG A 8 8.11 -20.86 -17.54
N SER A 9 8.29 -21.81 -16.63
CA SER A 9 7.72 -21.82 -15.28
C SER A 9 7.96 -20.46 -14.62
N MET A 10 6.89 -19.69 -14.47
CA MET A 10 6.89 -18.43 -13.73
C MET A 10 6.77 -18.80 -12.26
N ARG A 11 7.91 -18.84 -11.56
CA ARG A 11 7.92 -19.01 -10.11
C ARG A 11 7.26 -17.78 -9.49
N ARG A 12 6.04 -17.94 -8.98
CA ARG A 12 5.41 -16.97 -8.06
C ARG A 12 6.25 -16.92 -6.78
N GLY A 13 7.08 -15.90 -6.66
CA GLY A 13 7.59 -15.44 -5.38
C GLY A 13 6.74 -14.27 -4.95
N GLU A 14 5.82 -14.49 -4.01
CA GLU A 14 5.20 -13.42 -3.24
C GLU A 14 6.23 -13.01 -2.19
N VAL A 15 6.87 -11.85 -2.36
CA VAL A 15 7.71 -11.26 -1.31
C VAL A 15 6.81 -10.31 -0.54
N GLY A 16 6.13 -10.85 0.46
CA GLY A 16 5.48 -10.05 1.49
C GLY A 16 6.46 -9.78 2.62
N SER A 17 6.74 -8.50 2.88
CA SER A 17 7.13 -8.01 4.21
C SER A 17 6.73 -6.54 4.35
N SER A 18 5.65 -6.32 5.08
CA SER A 18 5.28 -5.18 5.93
C SER A 18 5.71 -3.75 5.53
N ASN A 19 4.73 -2.99 5.02
CA ASN A 19 4.61 -1.52 4.92
C ASN A 19 4.77 -0.90 3.52
N TRP A 20 4.17 -1.49 2.49
CA TRP A 20 4.12 -0.86 1.16
C TRP A 20 3.26 0.41 1.17
N VAL A 21 3.85 1.58 0.85
CA VAL A 21 3.11 2.77 0.39
C VAL A 21 3.46 2.99 -1.07
N THR A 22 2.82 2.25 -1.98
CA THR A 22 2.99 2.47 -3.42
C THR A 22 2.44 3.84 -3.79
N LEU A 23 3.28 4.74 -4.31
CA LEU A 23 2.89 6.04 -4.89
C LEU A 23 3.11 6.05 -6.40
N PRO A 24 2.20 5.56 -7.28
CA PRO A 24 2.36 5.84 -8.69
C PRO A 24 2.21 7.34 -8.93
N MET A 25 3.13 7.88 -9.72
CA MET A 25 3.01 9.16 -10.40
C MET A 25 2.56 8.88 -11.84
N SER A 26 1.42 9.41 -12.28
CA SER A 26 1.07 9.49 -13.69
C SER A 26 0.11 10.65 -13.91
N CYS A 27 0.67 11.75 -14.42
CA CYS A 27 -0.09 12.84 -15.00
C CYS A 27 -0.75 12.33 -16.30
N CYS A 28 -1.91 11.71 -16.17
CA CYS A 28 -2.78 11.25 -17.25
C CYS A 28 -2.23 10.21 -18.24
N GLU A 29 -3.14 9.30 -18.59
CA GLU A 29 -3.08 8.30 -19.66
C GLU A 29 -2.06 7.16 -19.52
N THR A 30 -2.64 5.96 -19.47
CA THR A 30 -2.06 4.65 -19.75
C THR A 30 -0.77 4.71 -20.57
N SER A 31 0.31 4.20 -19.99
CA SER A 31 1.66 4.02 -20.57
C SER A 31 2.57 5.26 -20.64
N THR A 32 2.85 5.91 -19.52
CA THR A 32 4.02 6.79 -19.43
C THR A 32 5.23 6.10 -18.75
N PRO A 33 6.44 6.16 -19.33
CA PRO A 33 7.69 5.66 -18.74
C PRO A 33 8.12 6.30 -17.40
N GLU A 34 7.31 7.21 -16.83
CA GLU A 34 7.71 8.18 -15.80
C GLU A 34 7.14 7.89 -14.40
N GLY A 35 6.39 6.79 -14.23
CA GLY A 35 5.86 6.42 -12.92
C GLY A 35 6.97 6.01 -11.95
N LYS A 36 7.13 6.75 -10.86
CA LYS A 36 7.98 6.40 -9.72
C LYS A 36 7.19 5.51 -8.75
N LEU A 37 7.88 4.63 -8.04
CA LEU A 37 7.36 3.88 -6.90
C LEU A 37 8.25 4.21 -5.70
N ILE A 38 7.68 4.77 -4.64
CA ILE A 38 8.34 4.84 -3.35
C ILE A 38 7.83 3.67 -2.51
N THR A 39 8.69 2.98 -1.78
CA THR A 39 8.30 2.01 -0.76
C THR A 39 9.00 2.36 0.54
N ILE A 40 8.39 2.02 1.67
CA ILE A 40 8.95 2.26 3.00
C ILE A 40 9.16 0.93 3.69
N GLU A 41 10.40 0.63 4.03
CA GLU A 41 10.79 -0.60 4.69
C GLU A 41 11.35 -0.27 6.08
N ALA A 42 10.71 -0.78 7.12
CA ALA A 42 11.14 -0.49 8.50
C ALA A 42 12.41 -1.27 8.89
N GLU A 43 12.58 -2.47 8.34
CA GLU A 43 13.67 -3.38 8.67
C GLU A 43 14.79 -3.29 7.62
N GLU A 44 16.01 -2.95 8.07
CA GLU A 44 17.20 -2.78 7.20
C GLU A 44 17.44 -4.02 6.31
N LYS A 45 17.23 -5.21 6.86
CA LYS A 45 17.37 -6.47 6.12
C LYS A 45 16.41 -6.56 4.93
N HIS A 46 15.16 -6.14 5.11
CA HIS A 46 14.15 -6.16 4.05
C HIS A 46 14.39 -5.04 3.05
N ALA A 47 14.76 -3.85 3.52
CA ALA A 47 15.16 -2.74 2.67
C ALA A 47 16.33 -3.11 1.75
N THR A 48 17.35 -3.76 2.31
CA THR A 48 18.53 -4.23 1.56
C THR A 48 18.14 -5.27 0.52
N PHE A 49 17.36 -6.28 0.91
CA PHE A 49 16.87 -7.30 -0.02
C PHE A 49 16.05 -6.68 -1.17
N ALA A 50 15.18 -5.72 -0.87
CA ALA A 50 14.36 -5.03 -1.86
C ALA A 50 15.24 -4.26 -2.85
N ARG A 51 16.21 -3.47 -2.36
CA ARG A 51 17.17 -2.72 -3.21
C ARG A 51 17.93 -3.66 -4.14
N GLU A 52 18.53 -4.73 -3.60
CA GLU A 52 19.27 -5.71 -4.41
C GLU A 52 18.39 -6.41 -5.45
N ALA A 53 17.13 -6.71 -5.11
CA ALA A 53 16.18 -7.30 -6.03
C ALA A 53 15.85 -6.35 -7.18
N PHE A 54 15.60 -5.07 -6.90
CA PHE A 54 15.29 -4.06 -7.92
C PHE A 54 16.51 -3.74 -8.79
N ASP A 55 17.71 -3.65 -8.19
CA ASP A 55 18.97 -3.44 -8.91
C ASP A 55 19.24 -4.56 -9.91
N ARG A 56 19.02 -5.82 -9.50
CA ARG A 56 19.17 -6.99 -10.38
C ARG A 56 18.17 -7.00 -11.53
N LEU A 57 17.01 -6.39 -11.37
CA LEU A 57 16.00 -6.23 -12.42
C LEU A 57 16.26 -5.00 -13.29
N GLY A 58 17.22 -4.15 -12.93
CA GLY A 58 17.51 -2.88 -13.62
C GLY A 58 16.40 -1.85 -13.46
N GLU A 59 15.57 -1.98 -12.43
CA GLU A 59 14.41 -1.11 -12.23
C GLU A 59 14.81 0.15 -11.46
N ARG A 60 14.88 1.28 -12.16
CA ARG A 60 15.37 2.55 -11.60
C ARG A 60 14.25 3.47 -11.10
N ARG A 61 12.99 3.08 -11.30
CA ARG A 61 11.83 3.87 -10.89
C ARG A 61 11.39 3.59 -9.46
N ILE A 62 11.97 2.58 -8.82
CA ILE A 62 11.64 2.19 -7.45
C ILE A 62 12.66 2.78 -6.48
N GLU A 63 12.16 3.46 -5.46
CA GLU A 63 12.94 4.01 -4.38
C GLU A 63 12.53 3.36 -3.05
N VAL A 64 13.52 2.80 -2.35
CA VAL A 64 13.33 2.16 -1.04
C VAL A 64 13.78 3.12 0.06
N ARG A 65 12.81 3.71 0.77
CA ARG A 65 13.04 4.51 1.97
C ARG A 65 13.09 3.58 3.18
N GLU A 66 14.12 3.71 3.99
CA GLU A 66 14.30 2.86 5.16
C GLU A 66 13.97 3.62 6.43
N GLY A 67 13.15 3.00 7.29
CA GLY A 67 12.68 3.56 8.54
C GLY A 67 11.21 3.28 8.80
N LYS A 68 10.73 3.67 9.99
CA LYS A 68 9.33 3.49 10.36
C LYS A 68 8.45 4.37 9.50
N GLY A 69 7.42 3.78 8.89
CA GLY A 69 6.57 4.51 7.95
C GLY A 69 5.85 5.70 8.57
N LEU A 70 5.35 5.58 9.81
CA LEU A 70 4.74 6.71 10.51
C LEU A 70 5.71 7.87 10.80
N ASP A 71 7.01 7.59 10.94
CA ASP A 71 8.02 8.62 11.17
C ASP A 71 8.41 9.31 9.85
N LEU A 72 8.42 8.57 8.74
CA LEU A 72 8.83 9.06 7.42
C LEU A 72 7.71 9.77 6.65
N LEU A 73 6.45 9.36 6.83
CA LEU A 73 5.32 9.90 6.07
C LEU A 73 5.16 11.43 6.15
N PRO A 74 5.32 12.09 7.31
CA PRO A 74 5.28 13.56 7.37
C PRO A 74 6.38 14.21 6.51
N GLY A 75 7.58 13.63 6.50
CA GLY A 75 8.68 14.07 5.64
C GLY A 75 8.37 13.88 4.16
N LEU A 76 7.78 12.73 3.79
CA LEU A 76 7.35 12.46 2.41
C LEU A 76 6.23 13.40 1.95
N VAL A 77 5.28 13.75 2.82
CA VAL A 77 4.25 14.76 2.53
C VAL A 77 4.89 16.13 2.25
N ALA A 78 5.92 16.50 3.01
CA ALA A 78 6.65 17.74 2.80
C ALA A 78 7.50 17.72 1.52
N GLU A 79 8.15 16.59 1.23
CA GLU A 79 9.00 16.38 0.05
C GLU A 79 8.18 16.39 -1.25
N LEU A 80 7.10 15.61 -1.30
CA LEU A 80 6.31 15.40 -2.51
C LEU A 80 5.20 16.44 -2.69
N GLY A 81 4.76 17.06 -1.59
CA GLY A 81 3.62 17.96 -1.57
C GLY A 81 2.27 17.23 -1.49
N LYS A 82 1.23 17.97 -1.10
CA LYS A 82 -0.13 17.46 -1.01
C LYS A 82 -0.70 17.21 -2.41
N GLY A 83 -1.48 16.14 -2.56
CA GLY A 83 -2.13 15.82 -3.83
C GLY A 83 -1.15 15.47 -4.94
N SER A 84 0.01 14.93 -4.59
CA SER A 84 1.08 14.56 -5.52
C SER A 84 0.96 13.12 -6.02
N THR A 85 0.13 12.30 -5.40
CA THR A 85 0.15 10.84 -5.59
C THR A 85 -1.14 10.30 -6.20
N ASP A 86 -1.03 9.41 -7.18
CA ASP A 86 -2.18 8.74 -7.82
C ASP A 86 -2.76 7.58 -7.04
N LEU A 87 -1.92 6.79 -6.36
CA LEU A 87 -2.37 5.69 -5.52
C LEU A 87 -1.54 5.62 -4.25
N LEU A 88 -2.16 5.22 -3.16
CA LEU A 88 -1.53 4.93 -1.88
C LEU A 88 -1.87 3.51 -1.54
N PHE A 89 -0.87 2.67 -1.26
CA PHE A 89 -1.12 1.34 -0.73
C PHE A 89 -0.85 1.34 0.78
N ILE A 90 -1.58 0.56 1.56
CA ILE A 90 -1.36 0.40 3.00
C ILE A 90 -1.44 -1.10 3.28
N ASP A 91 -0.28 -1.70 3.47
CA ASP A 91 -0.18 -3.05 4.05
C ASP A 91 0.90 -3.10 5.11
N ALA A 92 0.54 -2.66 6.30
CA ALA A 92 1.47 -2.46 7.41
C ALA A 92 1.09 -3.21 8.70
N ILE A 93 1.70 -2.81 9.83
CA ILE A 93 1.26 -3.19 11.17
C ILE A 93 -0.19 -2.75 11.38
N LYS A 94 -1.09 -3.70 11.66
CA LYS A 94 -2.55 -3.46 11.68
C LYS A 94 -2.98 -2.43 12.74
N THR A 95 -2.33 -2.40 13.91
CA THR A 95 -2.59 -1.39 14.95
C THR A 95 -2.30 0.04 14.50
N GLU A 96 -1.43 0.20 13.50
CA GLU A 96 -0.98 1.51 13.00
C GLU A 96 -1.80 2.01 11.80
N TYR A 97 -2.69 1.19 11.21
CA TYR A 97 -3.48 1.54 10.01
C TYR A 97 -4.17 2.91 10.11
N PRO A 98 -4.83 3.25 11.24
CA PRO A 98 -5.41 4.57 11.36
C PRO A 98 -4.40 5.72 11.28
N GLY A 99 -3.19 5.50 11.80
CA GLY A 99 -2.08 6.44 11.71
C GLY A 99 -1.59 6.58 10.28
N TYR A 100 -1.38 5.46 9.58
CA TYR A 100 -0.95 5.44 8.18
C TYR A 100 -1.92 6.19 7.29
N TYR A 101 -3.22 5.93 7.40
CA TYR A 101 -4.23 6.66 6.63
C TYR A 101 -4.21 8.16 6.91
N SER A 102 -4.18 8.55 8.20
CA SER A 102 -4.20 9.97 8.59
C SER A 102 -2.98 10.72 8.05
N ALA A 103 -1.80 10.09 8.10
CA ALA A 103 -0.55 10.68 7.65
C ALA A 103 -0.41 10.68 6.12
N ALA A 104 -0.90 9.64 5.44
CA ALA A 104 -0.72 9.45 4.00
C ALA A 104 -1.83 10.09 3.15
N ARG A 105 -3.08 10.19 3.64
CA ARG A 105 -4.21 10.74 2.86
C ARG A 105 -3.96 12.12 2.22
N PRO A 106 -3.15 13.04 2.80
CA PRO A 106 -2.84 14.31 2.14
C PRO A 106 -2.08 14.16 0.82
N LEU A 107 -1.33 13.06 0.62
CA LEU A 107 -0.59 12.78 -0.62
C LEU A 107 -1.51 12.46 -1.79
N ALA A 108 -2.65 11.79 -1.55
CA ALA A 108 -3.57 11.42 -2.62
C ALA A 108 -4.09 12.66 -3.36
N ARG A 109 -3.93 12.72 -4.68
CA ARG A 109 -4.55 13.78 -5.49
C ARG A 109 -6.07 13.62 -5.57
N SER A 110 -6.78 14.62 -6.06
CA SER A 110 -8.19 14.45 -6.44
C SER A 110 -8.29 13.35 -7.51
N GLY A 111 -9.21 12.40 -7.31
CA GLY A 111 -9.31 11.16 -8.10
C GLY A 111 -8.27 10.09 -7.77
N GLY A 112 -7.33 10.35 -6.87
CA GLY A 112 -6.34 9.37 -6.41
C GLY A 112 -6.96 8.27 -5.54
N ILE A 113 -6.29 7.13 -5.45
CA ILE A 113 -6.84 5.90 -4.86
C ILE A 113 -6.02 5.46 -3.65
N VAL A 114 -6.63 5.36 -2.48
CA VAL A 114 -6.06 4.63 -1.34
C VAL A 114 -6.53 3.18 -1.39
N VAL A 115 -5.60 2.25 -1.27
CA VAL A 115 -5.85 0.81 -1.17
C VAL A 115 -5.27 0.33 0.15
N ALA A 116 -6.04 -0.43 0.94
CA ALA A 116 -5.54 -1.06 2.15
C ALA A 116 -5.86 -2.55 2.15
N ASP A 117 -4.87 -3.39 2.47
CA ASP A 117 -5.02 -4.85 2.45
C ASP A 117 -5.39 -5.41 3.84
N ASN A 118 -6.06 -6.55 3.82
CA ASN A 118 -6.52 -7.31 4.98
C ASN A 118 -7.47 -6.52 5.90
N VAL A 119 -8.38 -5.73 5.32
CA VAL A 119 -9.36 -4.92 6.06
C VAL A 119 -10.57 -5.73 6.53
N LEU A 120 -10.74 -6.93 5.95
CA LEU A 120 -11.54 -8.04 6.44
C LEU A 120 -10.60 -9.09 7.09
N GLY A 121 -9.42 -8.67 7.58
CA GLY A 121 -8.46 -9.30 8.52
C GLY A 121 -7.92 -10.69 8.25
N THR A 122 -6.85 -11.02 8.98
CA THR A 122 -6.01 -12.19 8.72
C THR A 122 -6.41 -13.35 9.63
N GLY A 123 -7.57 -13.97 9.36
CA GLY A 123 -8.05 -15.13 10.11
C GLY A 123 -9.53 -15.39 9.87
N SER A 124 -9.99 -16.60 10.20
CA SER A 124 -11.41 -16.91 10.12
C SER A 124 -12.17 -16.10 11.19
N PHE A 125 -13.20 -15.34 10.79
CA PHE A 125 -14.18 -14.69 11.67
C PHE A 125 -13.69 -13.53 12.56
N TRP A 126 -12.56 -12.89 12.28
CA TRP A 126 -12.07 -11.78 13.12
C TRP A 126 -12.95 -10.50 13.05
N ILE A 127 -13.68 -10.24 11.95
CA ILE A 127 -14.56 -9.06 11.86
C ILE A 127 -15.83 -9.23 12.72
N ASP A 128 -16.29 -10.48 12.87
CA ASP A 128 -17.41 -10.85 13.72
C ASP A 128 -17.00 -10.98 15.20
N ALA A 129 -15.69 -10.90 15.50
CA ALA A 129 -15.21 -10.93 16.86
C ALA A 129 -15.68 -9.68 17.63
N PRO A 130 -16.02 -9.81 18.92
CA PRO A 130 -16.45 -8.69 19.74
C PRO A 130 -15.32 -7.66 19.93
N GLN A 131 -15.69 -6.41 20.20
CA GLN A 131 -14.72 -5.38 20.55
C GLN A 131 -13.87 -5.81 21.77
N GLY A 132 -12.58 -5.51 21.76
CA GLY A 132 -11.62 -5.93 22.77
C GLY A 132 -11.08 -7.36 22.57
N SER A 133 -11.48 -8.07 21.50
CA SER A 133 -10.95 -9.41 21.20
C SER A 133 -9.46 -9.39 20.81
N SER A 134 -9.01 -8.30 20.18
CA SER A 134 -7.58 -8.02 19.95
C SER A 134 -7.38 -6.57 19.50
N ASP A 135 -6.19 -6.01 19.80
CA ASP A 135 -5.81 -4.66 19.36
C ASP A 135 -5.82 -4.52 17.83
N ASN A 136 -5.39 -5.57 17.11
CA ASN A 136 -5.43 -5.60 15.64
C ASN A 136 -6.87 -5.48 15.14
N ARG A 137 -7.81 -6.22 15.75
CA ARG A 137 -9.21 -6.19 15.35
C ARG A 137 -9.80 -4.80 15.52
N ASP A 138 -9.60 -4.22 16.70
CA ASP A 138 -10.16 -2.92 17.03
C ASP A 138 -9.52 -1.79 16.22
N ALA A 139 -8.23 -1.88 15.90
CA ALA A 139 -7.56 -0.91 15.05
C ALA A 139 -8.07 -0.95 13.60
N ILE A 140 -8.31 -2.13 13.03
CA ILE A 140 -8.85 -2.23 11.67
C ILE A 140 -10.33 -1.83 11.61
N ASP A 141 -11.14 -2.19 12.61
CA ASP A 141 -12.53 -1.68 12.71
C ASP A 141 -12.54 -0.15 12.79
N ARG A 142 -11.66 0.45 13.62
CA ARG A 142 -11.48 1.91 13.68
C ARG A 142 -11.04 2.48 12.34
N PHE A 143 -10.07 1.87 11.67
CA PHE A 143 -9.59 2.30 10.35
C PHE A 143 -10.72 2.26 9.32
N ASN A 144 -11.46 1.16 9.22
CA ASN A 144 -12.57 1.01 8.27
C ASN A 144 -13.65 2.08 8.50
N ARG A 145 -14.04 2.32 9.75
CA ARG A 145 -15.01 3.38 10.09
C ARG A 145 -14.49 4.76 9.77
N MET A 146 -13.22 5.02 10.02
CA MET A 146 -12.59 6.30 9.73
C MET A 146 -12.57 6.59 8.24
N VAL A 147 -12.19 5.62 7.39
CA VAL A 147 -12.19 5.80 5.94
C VAL A 147 -13.62 5.94 5.39
N ALA A 148 -14.57 5.14 5.90
CA ALA A 148 -15.98 5.22 5.50
C ALA A 148 -16.66 6.54 5.89
N ALA A 149 -16.19 7.20 6.97
CA ALA A 149 -16.71 8.48 7.44
C ALA A 149 -15.95 9.69 6.88
N ASP A 150 -14.85 9.51 6.14
CA ASP A 150 -14.06 10.61 5.59
C ASP A 150 -14.81 11.26 4.40
N PRO A 151 -15.24 12.53 4.51
CA PRO A 151 -16.00 13.19 3.45
C PRO A 151 -15.16 13.50 2.20
N ASP A 152 -13.83 13.43 2.28
CA ASP A 152 -12.94 13.65 1.13
C ASP A 152 -12.83 12.38 0.25
N PHE A 153 -13.34 11.23 0.71
CA PHE A 153 -13.17 9.94 0.04
C PHE A 153 -14.50 9.21 -0.19
N GLU A 154 -14.54 8.45 -1.28
CA GLU A 154 -15.57 7.46 -1.60
C GLU A 154 -14.95 6.08 -1.47
N SER A 155 -15.41 5.29 -0.49
CA SER A 155 -14.78 4.01 -0.15
C SER A 155 -15.70 2.80 -0.32
N MET A 156 -15.10 1.68 -0.71
CA MET A 156 -15.74 0.37 -0.71
C MET A 156 -14.77 -0.70 -0.22
N ILE A 157 -15.30 -1.78 0.35
CA ILE A 157 -14.53 -2.98 0.65
C ILE A 157 -14.88 -4.05 -0.38
N VAL A 158 -13.85 -4.59 -1.03
CA VAL A 158 -13.95 -5.69 -1.98
C VAL A 158 -13.63 -6.99 -1.21
N PRO A 159 -14.57 -7.96 -1.12
CA PRO A 159 -14.40 -9.19 -0.34
C PRO A 159 -13.56 -10.24 -1.08
N VAL A 160 -12.35 -9.86 -1.47
CA VAL A 160 -11.37 -10.78 -2.07
C VAL A 160 -10.29 -11.06 -1.02
N ARG A 161 -9.95 -12.34 -0.84
CA ARG A 161 -9.03 -12.83 0.21
C ARG A 161 -9.45 -12.35 1.60
N GLN A 162 -8.64 -11.52 2.24
CA GLN A 162 -8.82 -10.97 3.58
C GLN A 162 -9.44 -9.56 3.52
N GLY A 163 -10.07 -9.21 2.40
CA GLY A 163 -10.70 -7.93 2.18
C GLY A 163 -9.71 -6.84 1.77
N ILE A 164 -10.07 -6.13 0.71
CA ILE A 164 -9.31 -4.98 0.21
C ILE A 164 -10.21 -3.76 0.31
N LEU A 165 -9.79 -2.73 1.05
CA LEU A 165 -10.44 -1.43 1.02
C LEU A 165 -9.90 -0.65 -0.17
N VAL A 166 -10.80 -0.04 -0.93
CA VAL A 166 -10.47 0.91 -2.00
C VAL A 166 -11.21 2.20 -1.71
N ALA A 167 -10.49 3.32 -1.60
CA ALA A 167 -11.05 4.65 -1.39
C ALA A 167 -10.54 5.64 -2.42
N ARG A 168 -11.44 6.22 -3.21
CA ARG A 168 -11.12 7.26 -4.19
C ARG A 168 -11.30 8.64 -3.57
N ARG A 169 -10.30 9.51 -3.65
CA ARG A 169 -10.43 10.91 -3.23
C ARG A 169 -11.34 11.67 -4.22
N ARG A 170 -12.25 12.49 -3.68
CA ARG A 170 -13.15 13.35 -4.47
C ARG A 170 -12.41 14.46 -5.22
#